data_AF-A0A8J6I577-F1
#
_entry.id   AF-A0A8J6I577-F1
#
_cell.length_a   1.000
_cell.length_b   1.000
_cell.length_c   1.000
_cell.angle_alpha   90.00
_cell.angle_beta   90.00
_cell.angle_gamma   90.00
#
_symmetry.space_group_name_H-M   'P 1'
#
loop_
_entity.id
_entity.type
_entity.pdbx_description
1 polymer ?
#
loop_
_entity_poly.entity_id
_entity_poly.type
_entity_poly.pdbx_seq_one_letter_code
_entity_poly.pdbx_strand_id
1 'polypeptide(L)'
;MKISKRFPQLFLVLSFVVFSTEARGQAAGINQTGHSGMFNGNSYTGGSYDPYTANATRTVTDITSAGGGGAYPLQWARTMNSRTISDTANGFGAGGGWSHNYDWAILPSEDFTTKDAGAPGAYFVQFPDGRFFSFSFASTDPYFRGPPGVKERFQPLNLTTKLAYLILPDGGKVEFAATNSYQVVGSNPIEYSSHWNYQATALIDPYGLRTEFSYVSGKLDRITEPAKRWLEISYDGNRISRVDAGHGVSIITQ
;
A
#
# COMPACT_ATOMS: atom_id res chain seq x y z
N MET A 1 -28.80 -78.33 -4.64
CA MET A 1 -30.04 -78.50 -3.86
C MET A 1 -30.64 -77.11 -3.64
N LYS A 2 -31.80 -76.81 -4.26
CA LYS A 2 -32.58 -75.57 -4.02
C LYS A 2 -33.23 -75.64 -2.65
N ILE A 3 -33.01 -74.66 -1.77
CA ILE A 3 -33.96 -74.31 -0.71
C ILE A 3 -34.02 -72.79 -0.57
N SER A 4 -35.14 -72.25 -1.03
CA SER A 4 -35.70 -70.95 -0.68
C SER A 4 -36.15 -70.93 0.78
N LYS A 5 -36.09 -69.77 1.46
CA LYS A 5 -37.27 -69.07 2.04
C LYS A 5 -36.87 -67.93 3.00
N ARG A 6 -37.47 -66.78 2.70
CA ARG A 6 -38.13 -65.81 3.60
C ARG A 6 -37.28 -64.94 4.54
N PHE A 7 -37.30 -63.65 4.21
CA PHE A 7 -37.23 -62.51 5.11
C PHE A 7 -38.15 -62.64 6.33
N PRO A 8 -37.73 -62.03 7.44
CA PRO A 8 -38.59 -61.10 8.13
C PRO A 8 -37.96 -59.70 8.22
N GLN A 9 -38.84 -58.71 8.14
CA GLN A 9 -38.58 -57.28 8.14
C GLN A 9 -37.91 -56.84 9.45
N LEU A 10 -36.73 -56.25 9.37
CA LEU A 10 -36.13 -55.52 10.48
C LEU A 10 -36.38 -54.03 10.25
N PHE A 11 -37.27 -53.44 11.06
CA PHE A 11 -37.44 -51.99 11.16
C PHE A 11 -36.15 -51.39 11.71
N LEU A 12 -35.35 -50.75 10.86
CA LEU A 12 -34.27 -49.87 11.31
C LEU A 12 -34.82 -48.44 11.35
N VAL A 13 -35.14 -47.97 12.56
CA VAL A 13 -35.42 -46.56 12.83
C VAL A 13 -34.12 -45.79 12.66
N LEU A 14 -33.99 -45.07 11.55
CA LEU A 14 -32.85 -44.19 11.30
C LEU A 14 -33.08 -42.88 12.05
N SER A 15 -32.68 -42.85 13.32
CA SER A 15 -32.66 -41.65 14.14
C SER A 15 -31.63 -40.66 13.59
N PHE A 16 -32.11 -39.59 12.94
CA PHE A 16 -31.30 -38.43 12.58
C PHE A 16 -30.82 -37.74 13.87
N VAL A 17 -29.62 -38.08 14.33
CA VAL A 17 -28.89 -37.24 15.30
C VAL A 17 -28.29 -36.09 14.49
N VAL A 18 -29.06 -35.01 14.36
CA VAL A 18 -28.51 -33.71 13.97
C VAL A 18 -27.65 -33.28 15.15
N PHE A 19 -26.34 -33.52 15.06
CA PHE A 19 -25.39 -32.77 15.87
C PHE A 19 -25.50 -31.32 15.41
N SER A 20 -26.33 -30.53 16.11
CA SER A 20 -26.20 -29.09 16.10
C SER A 20 -24.81 -28.78 16.66
N THR A 21 -23.82 -28.67 15.78
CA THR A 21 -22.62 -27.93 16.10
C THR A 21 -23.10 -26.55 16.50
N GLU A 22 -23.02 -26.24 17.78
CA GLU A 22 -23.18 -24.87 18.25
C GLU A 22 -22.20 -24.03 17.43
N ALA A 23 -22.75 -23.25 16.50
CA ALA A 23 -22.07 -22.12 15.95
C ALA A 23 -21.82 -21.20 17.15
N ARG A 24 -20.66 -21.36 17.79
CA ARG A 24 -20.13 -20.34 18.65
C ARG A 24 -20.09 -19.10 17.78
N GLY A 25 -20.94 -18.13 18.12
CA GLY A 25 -20.98 -16.84 17.46
C GLY A 25 -19.56 -16.32 17.39
N GLN A 26 -18.96 -16.40 16.20
CA GLN A 26 -17.77 -15.61 15.92
C GLN A 26 -18.21 -14.18 16.14
N ALA A 27 -17.42 -13.47 16.95
CA ALA A 27 -17.59 -12.06 17.25
C ALA A 27 -18.08 -11.33 15.99
N ALA A 28 -19.13 -10.53 16.18
CA ALA A 28 -19.92 -9.79 15.20
C ALA A 28 -19.26 -9.63 13.81
N GLY A 29 -20.04 -9.78 12.74
CA GLY A 29 -19.63 -9.45 11.38
C GLY A 29 -19.35 -7.94 11.17
N ILE A 30 -18.35 -7.40 11.86
CA ILE A 30 -17.94 -6.00 11.84
C ILE A 30 -16.81 -5.73 10.83
N ASN A 31 -16.56 -6.65 9.88
CA ASN A 31 -15.46 -6.46 8.93
C ASN A 31 -15.80 -6.89 7.49
N GLN A 32 -16.78 -6.23 6.89
CA GLN A 32 -16.83 -6.13 5.43
C GLN A 32 -16.06 -4.88 5.00
N THR A 33 -14.76 -5.02 4.77
CA THR A 33 -13.95 -3.93 4.20
C THR A 33 -14.27 -3.76 2.71
N GLY A 34 -14.80 -2.57 2.37
CA GLY A 34 -14.70 -2.04 1.01
C GLY A 34 -13.24 -1.85 0.58
N HIS A 35 -13.00 -1.44 -0.67
CA HIS A 35 -11.66 -1.37 -1.29
C HIS A 35 -10.59 -0.53 -0.55
N SER A 36 -10.93 0.15 0.55
CA SER A 36 -10.01 0.97 1.35
C SER A 36 -9.94 0.61 2.85
N GLY A 37 -10.50 -0.51 3.30
CA GLY A 37 -10.36 -0.92 4.71
C GLY A 37 -11.08 -0.03 5.74
N MET A 38 -12.03 0.81 5.30
CA MET A 38 -12.81 1.70 6.18
C MET A 38 -13.93 0.93 6.90
N PHE A 39 -14.07 1.16 8.21
CA PHE A 39 -15.17 0.64 9.02
C PHE A 39 -16.49 1.30 8.55
N ASN A 40 -17.55 0.52 8.39
CA ASN A 40 -18.79 0.96 7.71
C ASN A 40 -19.70 1.87 8.58
N GLY A 41 -19.11 2.81 9.32
CA GLY A 41 -19.78 3.75 10.23
C GLY A 41 -19.44 5.22 9.98
N ASN A 42 -18.83 5.55 8.83
CA ASN A 42 -18.43 6.93 8.55
C ASN A 42 -19.65 7.87 8.43
N SER A 43 -19.58 8.97 9.16
CA SER A 43 -20.47 10.12 8.95
C SER A 43 -19.94 10.97 7.80
N TYR A 44 -20.83 11.33 6.87
CA TYR A 44 -20.51 12.21 5.76
C TYR A 44 -20.86 13.69 6.01
N THR A 45 -21.38 13.99 7.20
CA THR A 45 -21.75 15.36 7.58
C THR A 45 -20.48 16.17 7.85
N GLY A 46 -20.11 17.05 6.91
CA GLY A 46 -18.93 17.93 7.04
C GLY A 46 -17.60 17.30 6.60
N GLY A 47 -17.59 16.15 5.93
CA GLY A 47 -16.38 15.44 5.52
C GLY A 47 -16.60 13.93 5.53
N SER A 48 -15.55 13.12 5.74
CA SER A 48 -15.68 11.69 6.05
C SER A 48 -15.09 11.44 7.43
N TYR A 49 -15.92 11.12 8.42
CA TYR A 49 -15.49 10.92 9.81
C TYR A 49 -15.87 9.55 10.33
N ASP A 50 -14.89 8.77 10.79
CA ASP A 50 -15.11 7.51 11.50
C ASP A 50 -15.32 7.78 13.00
N PRO A 51 -16.55 7.61 13.52
CA PRO A 51 -16.86 7.90 14.92
C PRO A 51 -16.27 6.87 15.89
N TYR A 52 -16.00 5.63 15.46
CA TYR A 52 -15.41 4.63 16.32
C TYR A 52 -13.95 4.98 16.61
N THR A 53 -13.26 5.50 15.60
CA THR A 53 -11.83 5.74 15.70
C THR A 53 -11.47 7.24 15.79
N ALA A 54 -12.48 8.10 15.80
CA ALA A 54 -12.40 9.56 15.78
C ALA A 54 -11.52 10.12 14.65
N ASN A 55 -11.50 9.45 13.49
CA ASN A 55 -10.68 9.86 12.35
C ASN A 55 -11.47 10.66 11.33
N ALA A 56 -11.05 11.89 11.04
CA ALA A 56 -11.59 12.67 9.93
C ALA A 56 -10.68 12.54 8.71
N THR A 57 -11.29 12.32 7.55
CA THR A 57 -10.64 12.17 6.26
C THR A 57 -11.33 13.05 5.22
N ARG A 58 -10.56 13.59 4.27
CA ARG A 58 -11.09 14.37 3.15
C ARG A 58 -10.18 14.21 1.95
N THR A 59 -10.72 13.85 0.79
CA THR A 59 -9.98 13.87 -0.47
C THR A 59 -10.44 15.04 -1.34
N VAL A 60 -9.51 15.75 -1.95
CA VAL A 60 -9.77 16.83 -2.91
C VAL A 60 -8.94 16.56 -4.16
N THR A 61 -9.60 16.34 -5.29
CA THR A 61 -8.92 16.30 -6.59
C THR A 61 -8.76 17.73 -7.08
N ASP A 62 -7.53 18.22 -7.12
CA ASP A 62 -7.22 19.59 -7.57
C ASP A 62 -7.02 19.65 -9.09
N ILE A 63 -6.37 18.63 -9.68
CA ILE A 63 -6.08 18.56 -11.12
C ILE A 63 -6.43 17.16 -11.63
N THR A 64 -7.08 17.07 -12.78
CA THR A 64 -7.25 15.81 -13.51
C THR A 64 -6.93 16.01 -14.98
N SER A 65 -6.12 15.14 -15.57
CA SER A 65 -5.88 15.13 -17.01
C SER A 65 -6.93 14.27 -17.69
N ALA A 66 -7.79 14.86 -18.51
CA ALA A 66 -8.84 14.14 -19.24
C ALA A 66 -8.23 13.17 -20.28
N GLY A 67 -8.82 11.99 -20.44
CA GLY A 67 -8.37 11.00 -21.43
C GLY A 67 -7.12 10.22 -21.00
N GLY A 68 -7.02 9.84 -19.72
CA GLY A 68 -5.97 8.98 -19.15
C GLY A 68 -5.62 7.79 -20.04
N GLY A 69 -4.32 7.53 -20.27
CA GLY A 69 -3.88 6.41 -21.10
C GLY A 69 -4.04 5.05 -20.41
N GLY A 70 -4.05 5.04 -19.07
CA GLY A 70 -4.20 3.83 -18.25
C GLY A 70 -5.39 3.88 -17.30
N ALA A 71 -5.57 2.78 -16.56
CA ALA A 71 -6.65 2.64 -15.58
C ALA A 71 -6.52 3.61 -14.40
N TYR A 72 -5.29 4.06 -14.13
CA TYR A 72 -5.00 5.11 -13.15
C TYR A 72 -4.92 6.46 -13.86
N PRO A 73 -5.84 7.40 -13.56
CA PRO A 73 -5.81 8.71 -14.17
C PRO A 73 -4.58 9.51 -13.69
N LEU A 74 -3.94 10.24 -14.61
CA LEU A 74 -2.98 11.28 -14.22
C LEU A 74 -3.74 12.43 -13.55
N GLN A 75 -3.75 12.44 -12.23
CA GLN A 75 -4.44 13.43 -11.41
C GLN A 75 -3.61 13.83 -10.20
N TRP A 76 -3.79 15.07 -9.74
CA TRP A 76 -3.31 15.52 -8.44
C TRP A 76 -4.48 15.57 -7.48
N ALA A 77 -4.42 14.74 -6.45
CA ALA A 77 -5.40 14.72 -5.38
C ALA A 77 -4.71 14.76 -4.03
N ARG A 78 -5.23 15.58 -3.13
CA ARG A 78 -4.76 15.68 -1.75
C ARG A 78 -5.71 14.95 -0.82
N THR A 79 -5.17 14.25 0.15
CA THR A 79 -5.93 13.55 1.18
C THR A 79 -5.54 14.09 2.55
N MET A 80 -6.52 14.60 3.28
CA MET A 80 -6.43 14.92 4.70
C MET A 80 -6.72 13.65 5.50
N ASN A 81 -5.93 13.41 6.53
CA ASN A 81 -6.23 12.42 7.56
C ASN A 81 -5.86 13.01 8.93
N SER A 82 -6.86 13.22 9.80
CA SER A 82 -6.69 13.93 11.07
C SER A 82 -5.83 13.18 12.08
N ARG A 83 -5.55 11.90 11.85
CA ARG A 83 -4.65 11.09 12.68
C ARG A 83 -3.28 10.89 12.08
N THR A 84 -3.06 11.33 10.85
CA THR A 84 -1.71 11.42 10.32
C THR A 84 -1.03 12.57 11.04
N ILE A 85 -0.22 12.22 12.05
CA ILE A 85 0.72 13.14 12.66
C ILE A 85 1.87 13.24 11.66
N SER A 86 1.95 14.38 10.97
CA SER A 86 3.02 14.68 10.04
C SER A 86 4.09 15.48 10.79
N ASP A 87 4.94 14.79 11.54
CA ASP A 87 6.15 15.32 12.18
C ASP A 87 7.08 15.97 11.13
N THR A 88 7.07 15.39 9.93
CA THR A 88 7.75 15.87 8.74
C THR A 88 6.73 16.41 7.77
N ALA A 89 6.66 17.73 7.59
CA ALA A 89 5.77 18.39 6.63
C ALA A 89 5.74 17.63 5.28
N ASN A 90 4.66 16.92 4.99
CA ASN A 90 4.43 16.17 3.75
C ASN A 90 4.15 17.13 2.57
N GLY A 91 5.04 18.10 2.34
CA GLY A 91 4.85 19.18 1.37
C GLY A 91 3.79 20.22 1.77
N PHE A 92 2.77 19.87 2.57
CA PHE A 92 1.65 20.77 2.90
C PHE A 92 1.72 21.42 4.30
N GLY A 93 2.80 21.18 5.04
CA GLY A 93 2.97 21.65 6.43
C GLY A 93 2.34 20.72 7.46
N ALA A 94 2.46 21.07 8.75
CA ALA A 94 2.02 20.23 9.87
C ALA A 94 0.50 20.26 10.11
N GLY A 95 -0.20 21.26 9.56
CA GLY A 95 -1.64 21.44 9.77
C GLY A 95 -2.47 20.43 8.99
N GLY A 96 -3.26 19.63 9.69
CA GLY A 96 -4.35 18.83 9.10
C GLY A 96 -3.94 17.49 8.48
N GLY A 97 -2.67 17.09 8.50
CA GLY A 97 -2.25 15.76 8.04
C GLY A 97 -2.54 15.52 6.55
N TRP A 98 -2.27 16.54 5.72
CA TRP A 98 -2.45 16.45 4.26
C TRP A 98 -1.26 15.75 3.59
N SER A 99 -1.57 14.90 2.63
CA SER A 99 -0.65 14.21 1.70
C SER A 99 -1.25 14.26 0.28
N HIS A 100 -0.49 13.82 -0.73
CA HIS A 100 -0.99 13.67 -2.10
C HIS A 100 -0.93 12.21 -2.59
N ASN A 101 -1.71 11.87 -3.60
CA ASN A 101 -1.87 10.51 -4.16
C ASN A 101 -0.60 9.84 -4.72
N TYR A 102 0.54 10.54 -4.69
CA TYR A 102 1.86 10.03 -5.08
C TYR A 102 2.85 9.94 -3.90
N ASP A 103 2.42 10.24 -2.66
CA ASP A 103 3.21 10.12 -1.42
C ASP A 103 3.28 8.67 -0.92
N TRP A 104 3.85 7.78 -1.74
CA TRP A 104 4.12 6.40 -1.38
C TRP A 104 5.50 6.29 -0.73
N ALA A 105 5.59 5.66 0.45
CA ALA A 105 6.87 5.48 1.13
C ALA A 105 6.98 4.10 1.79
N ILE A 106 8.23 3.64 1.93
CA ILE A 106 8.59 2.53 2.81
C ILE A 106 9.59 3.09 3.81
N LEU A 107 9.39 2.83 5.10
CA LEU A 107 10.37 3.23 6.10
C LEU A 107 11.70 2.50 5.87
N PRO A 108 12.84 3.16 6.14
CA PRO A 108 14.11 2.48 6.10
C PRO A 108 14.13 1.26 7.01
N SER A 109 14.81 0.21 6.58
CA SER A 109 15.05 -0.98 7.40
C SER A 109 16.52 -1.05 7.81
N GLU A 110 16.79 -1.44 9.05
CA GLU A 110 18.13 -1.51 9.61
C GLU A 110 18.54 -2.96 9.93
N ASP A 111 19.80 -3.30 9.66
CA ASP A 111 20.45 -4.55 10.07
C ASP A 111 21.80 -4.22 10.72
N PHE A 112 21.99 -4.68 11.96
CA PHE A 112 23.19 -4.42 12.77
C PHE A 112 24.27 -5.49 12.69
N THR A 113 24.16 -6.44 11.75
CA THR A 113 25.00 -7.63 11.75
C THR A 113 26.01 -7.69 10.61
N THR A 114 25.69 -7.14 9.44
CA THR A 114 26.53 -7.29 8.24
C THR A 114 26.59 -6.01 7.40
N LYS A 115 27.70 -5.81 6.69
CA LYS A 115 27.88 -4.72 5.71
C LYS A 115 26.94 -4.85 4.51
N ASP A 116 26.67 -6.08 4.08
CA ASP A 116 25.82 -6.41 2.94
C ASP A 116 24.52 -7.03 3.45
N ALA A 117 23.66 -6.18 4.00
CA ALA A 117 22.37 -6.64 4.53
C ALA A 117 21.58 -7.37 3.43
N GLY A 118 21.02 -8.53 3.80
CA GLY A 118 20.08 -9.25 2.97
C GLY A 118 18.79 -8.46 2.70
N ALA A 119 17.84 -9.09 2.03
CA ALA A 119 16.50 -8.51 1.91
C ALA A 119 15.83 -8.47 3.30
N PRO A 120 15.19 -7.34 3.69
CA PRO A 120 14.49 -7.24 4.96
C PRO A 120 13.40 -8.29 5.16
N GLY A 121 13.23 -8.74 6.41
CA GLY A 121 12.18 -9.69 6.80
C GLY A 121 10.78 -9.06 6.94
N ALA A 122 10.70 -7.73 6.94
CA ALA A 122 9.44 -6.99 6.94
C ALA A 122 9.62 -5.62 6.28
N TYR A 123 8.52 -5.07 5.77
CA TYR A 123 8.46 -3.76 5.11
C TYR A 123 7.32 -2.94 5.69
N PHE A 124 7.62 -1.72 6.12
CA PHE A 124 6.64 -0.81 6.68
C PHE A 124 6.26 0.22 5.62
N VAL A 125 5.06 0.07 5.06
CA VAL A 125 4.59 0.87 3.94
C VAL A 125 3.64 1.94 4.45
N GLN A 126 3.93 3.19 4.09
CA GLN A 126 3.05 4.34 4.25
C GLN A 126 2.31 4.60 2.95
N PHE A 127 0.99 4.67 3.06
CA PHE A 127 0.08 4.93 1.95
C PHE A 127 -0.23 6.43 1.86
N PRO A 128 -0.51 6.95 0.65
CA PRO A 128 -0.95 8.33 0.45
C PRO A 128 -2.20 8.74 1.23
N ASP A 129 -3.03 7.80 1.68
CA ASP A 129 -4.23 8.06 2.48
C ASP A 129 -3.95 8.12 4.01
N GLY A 130 -2.69 7.98 4.40
CA GLY A 130 -2.25 7.96 5.79
C GLY A 130 -2.33 6.59 6.45
N ARG A 131 -2.75 5.53 5.74
CA ARG A 131 -2.61 4.17 6.27
C ARG A 131 -1.13 3.80 6.37
N PHE A 132 -0.81 2.99 7.38
CA PHE A 132 0.54 2.53 7.64
C PHE A 132 0.50 1.07 8.07
N PHE A 133 1.14 0.19 7.31
CA PHE A 133 1.11 -1.25 7.55
C PHE A 133 2.48 -1.89 7.45
N SER A 134 2.72 -2.86 8.32
CA SER A 134 3.84 -3.79 8.18
C SER A 134 3.42 -4.97 7.31
N PHE A 135 4.25 -5.32 6.35
CA PHE A 135 4.14 -6.52 5.53
C PHE A 135 5.30 -7.46 5.87
N SER A 136 5.00 -8.70 6.23
CA SER A 136 6.01 -9.69 6.60
C SER A 136 5.75 -11.05 5.94
N PHE A 137 6.75 -11.93 6.00
CA PHE A 137 6.66 -13.27 5.42
C PHE A 137 5.45 -14.04 5.96
N ALA A 138 4.75 -14.72 5.06
CA ALA A 138 3.69 -15.66 5.39
C ALA A 138 3.93 -16.97 4.62
N SER A 139 3.98 -18.10 5.32
CA SER A 139 4.26 -19.41 4.70
C SER A 139 3.23 -19.86 3.66
N THR A 140 2.04 -19.24 3.65
CA THR A 140 0.92 -19.57 2.76
C THR A 140 0.83 -18.69 1.52
N ASP A 141 1.74 -17.73 1.35
CA ASP A 141 1.64 -16.70 0.31
C ASP A 141 3.03 -16.48 -0.30
N PRO A 142 3.18 -16.47 -1.63
CA PRO A 142 4.46 -16.16 -2.26
C PRO A 142 4.92 -14.71 -1.99
N TYR A 143 4.01 -13.84 -1.56
CA TYR A 143 4.29 -12.45 -1.21
C TYR A 143 4.09 -12.20 0.30
N PHE A 144 4.69 -11.12 0.78
CA PHE A 144 4.54 -10.70 2.17
C PHE A 144 3.12 -10.16 2.40
N ARG A 145 2.56 -10.47 3.57
CA ARG A 145 1.17 -10.15 3.93
C ARG A 145 1.12 -9.03 4.96
N GLY A 146 0.16 -8.14 4.79
CA GLY A 146 -0.24 -7.17 5.80
C GLY A 146 -1.13 -7.79 6.89
N PRO A 147 -1.59 -6.99 7.86
CA PRO A 147 -2.51 -7.44 8.90
C PRO A 147 -3.87 -7.88 8.34
N PRO A 148 -4.70 -8.60 9.12
CA PRO A 148 -6.04 -9.02 8.69
C PRO A 148 -6.89 -7.86 8.15
N GLY A 149 -7.50 -8.07 6.98
CA GLY A 149 -8.31 -7.05 6.30
C GLY A 149 -7.58 -6.21 5.26
N VAL A 150 -6.24 -6.25 5.23
CA VAL A 150 -5.41 -5.63 4.18
C VAL A 150 -5.33 -6.55 2.97
N LYS A 151 -5.76 -6.06 1.80
CA LYS A 151 -5.87 -6.86 0.57
C LYS A 151 -4.59 -6.79 -0.27
N GLU A 152 -3.80 -5.75 -0.06
CA GLU A 152 -2.50 -5.53 -0.67
C GLU A 152 -1.51 -6.66 -0.32
N ARG A 153 -0.52 -6.87 -1.18
CA ARG A 153 0.61 -7.77 -0.95
C ARG A 153 1.90 -7.04 -1.20
N PHE A 154 2.97 -7.48 -0.56
CA PHE A 154 4.29 -6.90 -0.79
C PHE A 154 5.23 -7.92 -1.40
N GLN A 155 5.71 -7.65 -2.60
CA GLN A 155 6.78 -8.41 -3.21
C GLN A 155 8.11 -7.90 -2.65
N PRO A 156 8.85 -8.74 -1.88
CA PRO A 156 10.07 -8.32 -1.20
C PRO A 156 11.16 -7.90 -2.18
N LEU A 157 12.13 -7.16 -1.64
CA LEU A 157 13.27 -6.62 -2.38
C LEU A 157 14.03 -7.73 -3.12
N ASN A 158 14.11 -7.58 -4.44
CA ASN A 158 15.03 -8.36 -5.24
C ASN A 158 16.44 -7.73 -5.16
N LEU A 159 17.40 -8.47 -4.60
CA LEU A 159 18.76 -7.96 -4.40
C LEU A 159 19.57 -7.77 -5.69
N THR A 160 19.15 -8.36 -6.82
CA THR A 160 19.78 -8.17 -8.12
C THR A 160 19.27 -6.91 -8.81
N THR A 161 17.95 -6.72 -8.89
CA THR A 161 17.36 -5.55 -9.57
C THR A 161 17.26 -4.33 -8.67
N LYS A 162 17.39 -4.50 -7.35
CA LYS A 162 17.15 -3.49 -6.31
C LYS A 162 15.73 -2.91 -6.36
N LEU A 163 14.75 -3.72 -6.75
CA LEU A 163 13.35 -3.33 -6.82
C LEU A 163 12.50 -4.13 -5.83
N ALA A 164 11.50 -3.46 -5.25
CA ALA A 164 10.43 -4.05 -4.48
C ALA A 164 9.07 -3.52 -4.98
N TYR A 165 7.98 -4.22 -4.69
CA TYR A 165 6.66 -3.82 -5.18
C TYR A 165 5.58 -3.97 -4.11
N LEU A 166 4.76 -2.93 -3.95
CA LEU A 166 3.46 -3.07 -3.30
C LEU A 166 2.43 -3.43 -4.37
N ILE A 167 1.84 -4.61 -4.29
CA ILE A 167 0.79 -5.09 -5.18
C ILE A 167 -0.56 -4.66 -4.61
N LEU A 168 -1.32 -3.92 -5.43
CA LEU A 168 -2.62 -3.38 -5.10
C LEU A 168 -3.74 -4.40 -5.36
N PRO A 169 -4.93 -4.26 -4.75
CA PRO A 169 -5.98 -5.28 -4.82
C PRO A 169 -6.59 -5.46 -6.21
N ASP A 170 -6.40 -4.50 -7.10
CA ASP A 170 -6.85 -4.52 -8.50
C ASP A 170 -5.81 -5.13 -9.46
N GLY A 171 -4.65 -5.54 -8.95
CA GLY A 171 -3.54 -6.10 -9.73
C GLY A 171 -2.50 -5.07 -10.20
N GLY A 172 -2.73 -3.78 -9.98
CA GLY A 172 -1.69 -2.77 -10.17
C GLY A 172 -0.63 -2.86 -9.08
N LYS A 173 0.42 -2.04 -9.19
CA LYS A 173 1.51 -2.03 -8.22
C LYS A 173 2.25 -0.71 -8.14
N VAL A 174 2.76 -0.41 -6.97
CA VAL A 174 3.74 0.66 -6.73
C VAL A 174 5.12 0.02 -6.75
N GLU A 175 6.02 0.56 -7.58
CA GLU A 175 7.42 0.14 -7.65
C GLU A 175 8.27 1.03 -6.75
N PHE A 176 9.20 0.40 -6.02
CA PHE A 176 10.19 1.08 -5.20
C PHE A 176 11.59 0.65 -5.62
N ALA A 177 12.47 1.62 -5.87
CA ALA A 177 13.91 1.41 -5.97
C ALA A 177 14.55 1.49 -4.59
N ALA A 178 15.45 0.55 -4.31
CA ALA A 178 16.13 0.45 -3.02
C ALA A 178 17.62 0.76 -3.13
N THR A 179 18.13 1.53 -2.16
CA THR A 179 19.56 1.82 -2.02
C THR A 179 20.04 1.32 -0.66
N ASN A 180 21.18 0.63 -0.64
CA ASN A 180 21.84 0.21 0.60
C ASN A 180 22.96 1.19 0.96
N SER A 181 23.04 1.53 2.25
CA SER A 181 24.15 2.27 2.84
C SER A 181 24.56 1.61 4.14
N TYR A 182 25.84 1.66 4.52
CA TYR A 182 26.31 1.11 5.78
C TYR A 182 27.24 2.07 6.52
N GLN A 183 27.31 1.90 7.84
CA GLN A 183 28.25 2.57 8.73
C GLN A 183 28.88 1.56 9.70
N VAL A 184 30.10 1.85 10.19
CA VAL A 184 30.75 1.05 11.23
C VAL A 184 30.32 1.59 12.59
N VAL A 185 29.71 0.75 13.42
CA VAL A 185 29.12 1.14 14.72
C VAL A 185 29.87 0.55 15.92
N GLY A 186 30.71 -0.46 15.69
CA GLY A 186 31.53 -1.10 16.72
C GLY A 186 32.91 -1.45 16.18
N SER A 187 33.89 -1.54 17.09
CA SER A 187 35.30 -1.74 16.73
C SER A 187 35.92 -3.03 17.25
N ASN A 188 35.23 -3.81 18.09
CA ASN A 188 35.73 -5.11 18.55
C ASN A 188 34.65 -6.05 19.14
N PRO A 189 34.07 -6.98 18.35
CA PRO A 189 34.28 -7.18 16.92
C PRO A 189 33.80 -5.96 16.10
N ILE A 190 34.24 -5.86 14.84
CA ILE A 190 33.72 -4.82 13.94
C ILE A 190 32.23 -5.08 13.72
N GLU A 191 31.40 -4.09 14.03
CA GLU A 191 29.96 -4.14 13.83
C GLU A 191 29.56 -3.13 12.76
N TYR A 192 28.64 -3.54 11.88
CA TYR A 192 28.11 -2.72 10.81
C TYR A 192 26.64 -2.43 11.08
N SER A 193 26.20 -1.20 10.83
CA SER A 193 24.78 -0.88 10.69
C SER A 193 24.51 -0.57 9.22
N SER A 194 23.72 -1.44 8.59
CA SER A 194 23.32 -1.37 7.20
C SER A 194 21.87 -0.98 7.09
N HIS A 195 21.57 -0.05 6.20
CA HIS A 195 20.25 0.53 6.02
C HIS A 195 19.81 0.41 4.57
N TRP A 196 18.60 -0.09 4.35
CA TRP A 196 17.91 0.03 3.08
C TRP A 196 17.02 1.26 3.09
N ASN A 197 17.20 2.12 2.09
CA ASN A 197 16.32 3.24 1.80
C ASN A 197 15.52 2.92 0.55
N TYR A 198 14.29 3.42 0.47
CA TYR A 198 13.37 3.16 -0.62
C TYR A 198 12.83 4.46 -1.20
N GLN A 199 12.73 4.53 -2.52
CA GLN A 199 12.08 5.62 -3.24
C GLN A 199 11.08 5.03 -4.23
N ALA A 200 9.82 5.48 -4.17
CA ALA A 200 8.84 5.09 -5.17
C ALA A 200 9.28 5.60 -6.54
N THR A 201 9.24 4.77 -7.57
CA THR A 201 9.73 5.12 -8.92
C THR A 201 8.65 5.05 -9.98
N ALA A 202 7.58 4.30 -9.72
CA ALA A 202 6.45 4.24 -10.61
C ALA A 202 5.18 3.71 -9.94
N LEU A 203 4.05 4.09 -10.53
CA LEU A 203 2.79 3.40 -10.39
C LEU A 203 2.50 2.65 -11.69
N ILE A 204 2.25 1.35 -11.60
CA ILE A 204 1.98 0.48 -12.73
C ILE A 204 0.56 -0.02 -12.59
N ASP A 205 -0.28 0.23 -13.60
CA ASP A 205 -1.67 -0.15 -13.55
C ASP A 205 -1.88 -1.67 -13.78
N PRO A 206 -3.10 -2.20 -13.59
CA PRO A 206 -3.40 -3.63 -13.81
C PRO A 206 -3.12 -4.13 -15.23
N TYR A 207 -3.02 -3.23 -16.21
CA TYR A 207 -2.72 -3.53 -17.61
C TYR A 207 -1.24 -3.35 -17.96
N GLY A 208 -0.40 -3.02 -16.97
CA GLY A 208 1.04 -2.87 -17.12
C GLY A 208 1.47 -1.49 -17.62
N LEU A 209 0.56 -0.51 -17.71
CA LEU A 209 0.91 0.84 -18.09
C LEU A 209 1.61 1.54 -16.92
N ARG A 210 2.78 2.12 -17.20
CA ARG A 210 3.70 2.67 -16.21
C ARG A 210 3.62 4.19 -16.18
N THR A 211 3.21 4.72 -15.04
CA THR A 211 3.35 6.14 -14.69
C THR A 211 4.62 6.31 -13.87
N GLU A 212 5.58 7.05 -14.41
CA GLU A 212 6.94 7.21 -13.89
C GLU A 212 7.05 8.42 -12.95
N PHE A 213 7.87 8.27 -11.90
CA PHE A 213 8.20 9.34 -10.96
C PHE A 213 9.67 9.72 -11.13
N SER A 214 9.95 11.01 -11.29
CA SER A 214 11.31 11.56 -11.26
C SER A 214 11.50 12.44 -10.04
N TYR A 215 12.74 12.49 -9.55
CA TYR A 215 13.08 13.20 -8.33
C TYR A 215 14.26 14.14 -8.56
N VAL A 216 14.21 15.30 -7.91
CA VAL A 216 15.32 16.25 -7.83
C VAL A 216 15.65 16.48 -6.37
N SER A 217 16.90 16.23 -5.98
CA SER A 217 17.37 16.38 -4.59
C SER A 217 16.49 15.64 -3.56
N GLY A 218 16.02 14.44 -3.92
CA GLY A 218 15.19 13.59 -3.07
C GLY A 218 13.71 13.96 -3.01
N LYS A 219 13.27 15.03 -3.70
CA LYS A 219 11.86 15.45 -3.77
C LYS A 219 11.23 15.01 -5.08
N LEU A 220 9.97 14.57 -5.02
CA LEU A 220 9.22 14.20 -6.22
C LEU A 220 9.07 15.44 -7.09
N ASP A 221 9.64 15.39 -8.29
CA ASP A 221 9.72 16.52 -9.20
C ASP A 221 8.65 16.42 -10.29
N ARG A 222 8.55 15.24 -10.93
CA ARG A 222 7.60 15.03 -12.03
C ARG A 222 6.97 13.64 -11.99
N ILE A 223 5.70 13.59 -12.36
CA ILE A 223 4.94 12.36 -12.60
C ILE A 223 4.61 12.33 -14.10
N THR A 224 5.02 11.30 -14.82
CA THR A 224 4.82 11.18 -16.27
C THR A 224 4.13 9.88 -16.63
N GLU A 225 2.99 9.95 -17.30
CA GLU A 225 2.29 8.75 -17.78
C GLU A 225 2.77 8.33 -19.20
N PRO A 226 2.38 7.14 -19.71
CA PRO A 226 2.89 6.64 -20.99
C PRO A 226 2.65 7.55 -22.19
N ALA A 227 1.54 8.31 -22.22
CA ALA A 227 1.26 9.26 -23.30
C ALA A 227 2.05 10.58 -23.19
N LYS A 228 3.06 10.64 -22.30
CA LYS A 228 3.97 11.79 -22.10
C LYS A 228 3.26 13.07 -21.64
N ARG A 229 2.13 12.90 -20.97
CA ARG A 229 1.56 13.94 -20.10
C ARG A 229 2.20 13.86 -18.74
N TRP A 230 2.25 14.99 -18.06
CA TRP A 230 2.95 15.09 -16.79
C TRP A 230 2.29 16.04 -15.81
N LEU A 231 2.59 15.80 -14.54
CA LEU A 231 2.43 16.74 -13.43
C LEU A 231 3.83 17.10 -12.94
N GLU A 232 4.10 18.39 -12.73
CA GLU A 232 5.37 18.90 -12.21
C GLU A 232 5.11 19.61 -10.89
N ILE A 233 5.96 19.34 -9.89
CA ILE A 233 5.79 19.84 -8.53
C ILE A 233 6.91 20.83 -8.23
N SER A 234 6.53 22.07 -7.95
CA SER A 234 7.44 23.10 -7.47
C SER A 234 7.42 23.17 -5.95
N TYR A 235 8.58 23.49 -5.35
CA TYR A 235 8.75 23.59 -3.91
C TYR A 235 9.29 24.97 -3.50
N ASP A 236 8.84 25.45 -2.34
CA ASP A 236 9.47 26.51 -1.56
C ASP A 236 10.05 25.88 -0.28
N GLY A 237 11.37 25.72 -0.24
CA GLY A 237 12.02 24.87 0.77
C GLY A 237 11.48 23.44 0.69
N ASN A 238 10.90 22.93 1.79
CA ASN A 238 10.30 21.59 1.86
C ASN A 238 8.78 21.58 1.63
N ARG A 239 8.20 22.72 1.27
CA ARG A 239 6.76 22.84 1.04
C ARG A 239 6.45 22.84 -0.44
N ILE A 240 5.42 22.14 -0.86
CA ILE A 240 4.88 22.21 -2.21
C ILE A 240 4.27 23.59 -2.39
N SER A 241 4.75 24.33 -3.39
CA SER A 241 4.30 25.69 -3.69
C SER A 241 3.39 25.74 -4.91
N ARG A 242 3.57 24.82 -5.87
CA ARG A 242 2.76 24.74 -7.09
C ARG A 242 2.78 23.34 -7.68
N VAL A 243 1.69 22.96 -8.34
CA VAL A 243 1.65 21.77 -9.20
C VAL A 243 1.12 22.21 -10.56
N ASP A 244 1.91 21.97 -11.59
CA ASP A 244 1.58 22.28 -12.99
C ASP A 244 1.27 20.98 -13.73
N ALA A 245 0.45 21.06 -14.79
CA ALA A 245 0.15 19.95 -15.66
C ALA A 245 0.49 20.29 -17.10
N GLY A 246 1.03 19.32 -17.84
CA GLY A 246 1.44 19.55 -19.23
C GLY A 246 1.43 18.28 -20.08
N HIS A 247 1.78 18.45 -21.35
CA HIS A 247 1.90 17.37 -22.32
C HIS A 247 3.04 17.65 -23.31
N GLY A 248 3.70 16.60 -23.79
CA GLY A 248 4.72 16.72 -24.84
C GLY A 248 6.08 17.26 -24.37
N VAL A 249 6.99 17.43 -25.32
CA VAL A 249 8.38 17.86 -25.09
C VAL A 249 8.39 19.36 -24.78
N SER A 250 8.98 19.74 -23.63
CA SER A 250 9.33 21.12 -23.33
C SER A 250 10.02 21.74 -24.54
N ILE A 251 9.40 22.74 -25.15
CA ILE A 251 10.06 23.55 -26.17
C ILE A 251 11.17 24.29 -25.43
N ILE A 252 12.42 23.86 -25.61
CA ILE A 252 13.58 24.66 -25.21
C ILE A 252 13.56 25.86 -26.15
N THR A 253 13.07 27.00 -25.69
CA THR A 253 13.34 28.27 -26.35
C THR A 253 14.81 28.60 -26.08
N GLN A 254 15.63 28.51 -27.12
CA GLN A 254 16.95 29.16 -27.15
C GLN A 254 16.80 30.68 -27.19
#